data_AF-A0A5D2Y0C1-F1
#
_entry.id   AF-A0A5D2Y0C1-F1
#
_cell.length_a   1.000
_cell.length_b   1.000
_cell.length_c   1.000
_cell.angle_alpha   90.00
_cell.angle_beta   90.00
_cell.angle_gamma   90.00
#
_symmetry.space_group_name_H-M   'P 1'
#
loop_
_entity.id
_entity.type
_entity.pdbx_description
1 polymer ?
#
loop_
_entity_poly.entity_id
_entity_poly.type
_entity_poly.pdbx_seq_one_letter_code
_entity_poly.pdbx_strand_id
1 'polypeptide(L)'
;MAAPIFLPSPTFTTYRTIQASLNLNSRCWLRNQKPKLLLYMVPATPTPTVSSRKFMFKPYSAVNSLETHVSTHQDKVASGVSSQNGFHRSKTLFDKASDSSDGTSDFERQLQELFNEVKTLITTESEKEAVDLLQANYEAVKEQMNDGSKGIEEAAILDVIALGYMAVGEFKSVRSLLDAISEVIDDLNNDEPLLDSILVHMGSMYSNLGEFEKSLPVNERATDILENRHGKNSAVLVTPLLGIAKVLSSTGKAAKAVDIYHRVIRILELNRGVETEDLVVPLFGLGSLLIKEGKVTGAENSFIRILNIYTKLYGQNDGRVGLAMCSLAHAKCAKGNANEAIDLYKKALQIIKDSSYMLLDDSMMENMRIDLAELFHAVGRGREGRELLEECLLITEKRKGKDDPSLVTHYLNLAASYSQSKDFVTAERLLRTSLEIMKRADGPENPSITFPMLHLAVTLYHLKQDEEAEKIALEALHIRKKAFGKDSLPVGEALDCLVSIQSRLGKGEAELLEQLERVLKIQEREFGSESEEVMVTLNKVVFYLDKLGKKDEKFALQKRLSRLQMKYKQSVCY
;
A
#
# COMPACT_ATOMS: atom_id res chain seq x y z
N MET A 1 2.84 -20.61 -45.70
CA MET A 1 2.67 -21.07 -44.30
C MET A 1 2.51 -19.83 -43.43
N ALA A 2 1.34 -19.61 -42.85
CA ALA A 2 1.06 -18.44 -42.02
C ALA A 2 1.86 -18.55 -40.70
N ALA A 3 2.76 -17.60 -40.45
CA ALA A 3 3.57 -17.55 -39.24
C ALA A 3 2.73 -17.13 -38.02
N PRO A 4 3.06 -17.60 -36.80
CA PRO A 4 2.39 -17.15 -35.58
C PRO A 4 2.66 -15.65 -35.37
N ILE A 5 1.59 -14.88 -35.21
CA ILE A 5 1.61 -13.44 -34.92
C ILE A 5 2.04 -13.28 -33.45
N PHE A 6 3.30 -12.93 -33.22
CA PHE A 6 3.83 -12.61 -31.89
C PHE A 6 3.47 -11.18 -31.48
N LEU A 7 2.19 -10.92 -31.30
CA LEU A 7 1.83 -9.91 -30.31
C LEU A 7 2.00 -10.56 -28.93
N PRO A 8 2.55 -9.85 -27.93
CA PRO A 8 2.27 -10.24 -26.56
C PRO A 8 0.74 -10.22 -26.44
N SER A 9 0.15 -11.40 -26.27
CA SER A 9 -1.05 -11.44 -25.45
C SER A 9 -0.65 -10.77 -24.14
N PRO A 10 -1.49 -9.97 -23.47
CA PRO A 10 -1.29 -9.70 -22.05
C PRO A 10 -1.41 -11.04 -21.33
N THR A 11 -0.35 -11.83 -21.37
CA THR A 11 -0.20 -13.07 -20.63
C THR A 11 -0.28 -12.70 -19.16
N PHE A 12 -0.84 -13.60 -18.36
CA PHE A 12 -0.96 -13.44 -16.91
C PHE A 12 0.33 -12.94 -16.22
N THR A 13 1.49 -13.23 -16.80
CA THR A 13 2.81 -12.77 -16.36
C THR A 13 3.01 -11.27 -16.55
N THR A 14 2.54 -10.69 -17.65
CA THR A 14 2.57 -9.23 -17.87
C THR A 14 1.70 -8.53 -16.83
N TYR A 15 0.63 -9.16 -16.33
CA TYR A 15 -0.16 -8.61 -15.22
C TYR A 15 0.56 -8.67 -13.87
N ARG A 16 1.45 -9.65 -13.63
CA ARG A 16 2.35 -9.67 -12.45
C ARG A 16 3.48 -8.65 -12.55
N THR A 17 4.10 -8.49 -13.73
CA THR A 17 5.13 -7.46 -13.94
C THR A 17 4.54 -6.06 -14.03
N ILE A 18 3.28 -5.95 -14.50
CA ILE A 18 2.46 -4.74 -14.46
C ILE A 18 1.86 -4.52 -13.07
N GLN A 19 1.62 -5.50 -12.21
CA GLN A 19 1.40 -5.24 -10.78
C GLN A 19 2.68 -4.79 -10.10
N ALA A 20 3.86 -5.28 -10.51
CA ALA A 20 5.14 -4.76 -10.02
C ALA A 20 5.45 -3.34 -10.55
N SER A 21 5.04 -3.01 -11.79
CA SER A 21 5.25 -1.69 -12.41
C SER A 21 4.08 -0.70 -12.26
N LEU A 22 2.86 -1.16 -11.95
CA LEU A 22 1.75 -0.40 -11.34
C LEU A 22 1.98 -0.25 -9.84
N ASN A 23 2.77 -1.11 -9.19
CA ASN A 23 3.34 -0.79 -7.87
C ASN A 23 4.52 0.21 -7.94
N LEU A 24 5.06 0.48 -9.13
CA LEU A 24 5.99 1.58 -9.38
C LEU A 24 5.29 2.84 -9.95
N ASN A 25 4.17 2.71 -10.68
CA ASN A 25 3.35 3.83 -11.17
C ASN A 25 2.20 4.22 -10.24
N SER A 26 1.92 3.44 -9.20
CA SER A 26 1.22 3.89 -8.00
C SER A 26 1.96 5.05 -7.35
N ARG A 27 3.28 5.21 -7.57
CA ARG A 27 4.01 6.42 -7.12
C ARG A 27 3.65 7.70 -7.88
N CYS A 28 3.03 7.64 -9.07
CA CYS A 28 2.64 8.84 -9.82
C CYS A 28 1.13 9.15 -9.77
N TRP A 29 0.27 8.20 -9.42
CA TRP A 29 -1.18 8.47 -9.22
C TRP A 29 -1.64 8.44 -7.75
N LEU A 30 -0.82 7.98 -6.80
CA LEU A 30 -1.08 8.19 -5.35
C LEU A 30 -0.53 9.50 -4.80
N ARG A 31 -0.15 10.46 -5.66
CA ARG A 31 0.24 11.79 -5.16
C ARG A 31 -0.94 12.66 -4.74
N ASN A 32 -2.19 12.23 -4.97
CA ASN A 32 -3.40 12.97 -4.58
C ASN A 32 -4.54 12.10 -4.01
N GLN A 33 -4.25 10.89 -3.53
CA GLN A 33 -5.17 10.21 -2.61
C GLN A 33 -4.53 10.19 -1.23
N LYS A 34 -5.22 10.80 -0.24
CA LYS A 34 -4.90 10.68 1.18
C LYS A 34 -4.59 9.20 1.45
N PRO A 35 -3.36 8.84 1.87
CA PRO A 35 -3.11 7.53 2.45
C PRO A 35 -4.03 7.46 3.67
N LYS A 36 -5.08 6.65 3.59
CA LYS A 36 -5.74 6.18 4.80
C LYS A 36 -4.72 5.32 5.53
N LEU A 37 -3.96 5.96 6.41
CA LEU A 37 -3.16 5.34 7.42
C LEU A 37 -4.11 4.49 8.28
N LEU A 38 -4.03 3.18 8.11
CA LEU A 38 -4.45 2.23 9.14
C LEU A 38 -3.48 2.40 10.31
N LEU A 39 -3.76 3.39 11.16
CA LEU A 39 -3.51 3.25 12.59
C LEU A 39 -4.20 1.95 13.02
N TYR A 40 -3.57 1.22 13.92
CA TYR A 40 -4.16 0.03 14.53
C TYR A 40 -5.39 0.48 15.30
N MET A 41 -6.54 0.46 14.64
CA MET A 41 -7.84 0.55 15.26
C MET A 41 -8.36 -0.88 15.40
N VAL A 42 -8.23 -1.42 16.60
CA VAL A 42 -9.09 -2.51 17.04
C VAL A 42 -10.54 -2.01 16.89
N PRO A 43 -11.45 -2.71 16.19
CA PRO A 43 -12.82 -2.26 16.05
C PRO A 43 -13.52 -2.27 17.42
N ALA A 44 -13.80 -1.09 17.97
CA ALA A 44 -14.81 -0.95 19.01
C ALA A 44 -16.18 -0.88 18.31
N THR A 45 -17.02 -1.88 18.54
CA THR A 45 -18.40 -1.94 18.04
C THR A 45 -19.23 -0.77 18.59
N PRO A 46 -20.18 -0.20 17.82
CA PRO A 46 -21.12 0.79 18.34
C PRO A 46 -22.24 0.09 19.13
N THR A 47 -22.52 0.53 20.36
CA THR A 47 -23.78 0.22 21.05
C THR A 47 -24.52 1.51 21.38
N PRO A 48 -25.87 1.51 21.36
CA PRO A 48 -26.68 2.71 21.39
C PRO A 48 -26.72 3.35 22.78
N THR A 49 -27.04 4.63 22.78
CA THR A 49 -27.10 5.58 23.89
C THR A 49 -27.93 5.12 25.10
N VAL A 50 -27.44 5.40 26.32
CA VAL A 50 -28.08 6.17 27.43
C VAL A 50 -27.31 5.97 28.76
N SER A 51 -27.09 7.11 29.45
CA SER A 51 -26.77 7.29 30.89
C SER A 51 -25.37 6.95 31.41
N SER A 52 -24.55 8.00 31.48
CA SER A 52 -23.62 8.37 32.57
C SER A 52 -23.29 7.30 33.63
N ARG A 53 -22.13 6.65 33.46
CA ARG A 53 -21.24 6.23 34.55
C ARG A 53 -19.80 6.49 34.15
N LYS A 54 -19.05 7.17 35.03
CA LYS A 54 -17.60 7.41 34.91
C LYS A 54 -16.90 6.06 34.74
N PHE A 55 -16.20 5.87 33.63
CA PHE A 55 -15.24 4.78 33.45
C PHE A 55 -13.84 5.39 33.38
N MET A 56 -13.05 5.17 34.44
CA MET A 56 -11.60 5.31 34.38
C MET A 56 -11.04 4.13 33.58
N PHE A 57 -10.13 4.40 32.64
CA PHE A 57 -9.27 3.38 32.06
C PHE A 57 -7.81 3.84 32.04
N LYS A 58 -6.96 2.90 32.46
CA LYS A 58 -5.53 3.01 32.75
C LYS A 58 -4.67 3.09 31.48
N PRO A 59 -3.57 3.85 31.50
CA PRO A 59 -2.42 3.61 30.63
C PRO A 59 -1.68 2.34 31.07
N TYR A 60 -1.09 1.61 30.12
CA TYR A 60 -0.29 0.42 30.41
C TYR A 60 1.01 0.81 31.15
N SER A 61 1.05 0.57 32.46
CA SER A 61 2.29 0.30 33.20
C SER A 61 1.97 -0.62 34.40
N ALA A 62 3.00 -1.27 34.92
CA ALA A 62 3.00 -2.53 35.66
C ALA A 62 1.93 -2.73 36.77
N VAL A 63 1.49 -3.98 36.90
CA VAL A 63 0.69 -4.49 38.03
C VAL A 63 1.55 -4.58 39.29
N ASN A 64 1.07 -4.03 40.40
CA ASN A 64 1.17 -4.70 41.69
C ASN A 64 -0.07 -4.41 42.56
N SER A 65 -0.56 -5.48 43.15
CA SER A 65 -1.70 -5.60 44.06
C SER A 65 -1.46 -4.97 45.43
N LEU A 66 -2.48 -4.37 46.03
CA LEU A 66 -2.93 -4.68 47.39
C LEU A 66 -4.33 -4.08 47.64
N GLU A 67 -5.25 -4.91 48.13
CA GLU A 67 -6.54 -4.50 48.69
C GLU A 67 -6.34 -3.82 50.06
N THR A 68 -7.23 -2.86 50.40
CA THR A 68 -7.83 -2.75 51.74
C THR A 68 -8.96 -1.71 51.75
N HIS A 69 -10.00 -2.03 52.53
CA HIS A 69 -11.30 -1.39 52.66
C HIS A 69 -11.28 0.06 53.19
N VAL A 70 -12.35 0.84 52.91
CA VAL A 70 -13.33 1.40 53.89
C VAL A 70 -13.99 2.73 53.42
N SER A 71 -15.32 2.63 53.18
CA SER A 71 -16.46 3.50 53.56
C SER A 71 -16.60 5.01 53.23
N THR A 72 -17.67 5.32 52.47
CA THR A 72 -18.83 6.22 52.73
C THR A 72 -18.68 7.70 53.14
N HIS A 73 -19.28 8.61 52.33
CA HIS A 73 -20.39 9.56 52.63
C HIS A 73 -20.38 10.69 51.56
N GLN A 74 -21.38 10.86 50.67
CA GLN A 74 -22.68 11.56 50.79
C GLN A 74 -22.65 13.00 51.34
N ASP A 75 -22.89 13.99 50.45
CA ASP A 75 -23.85 15.12 50.56
C ASP A 75 -23.66 16.07 49.34
N LYS A 76 -24.62 16.31 48.42
CA LYS A 76 -25.91 17.04 48.40
C LYS A 76 -25.84 18.59 48.36
N VAL A 77 -26.31 19.13 47.21
CA VAL A 77 -27.25 20.28 47.03
C VAL A 77 -26.65 21.70 47.27
N ALA A 78 -26.87 22.80 46.53
CA ALA A 78 -27.84 23.21 45.51
C ALA A 78 -27.39 24.50 44.74
N SER A 79 -28.01 24.70 43.57
CA SER A 79 -28.57 25.92 42.92
C SER A 79 -27.94 27.33 43.02
N GLY A 80 -27.88 28.01 41.86
CA GLY A 80 -27.95 29.47 41.76
C GLY A 80 -27.81 29.99 40.32
N VAL A 81 -28.78 30.76 39.84
CA VAL A 81 -29.02 31.17 38.43
C VAL A 81 -28.50 32.59 38.14
N SER A 82 -27.85 32.82 36.99
CA SER A 82 -28.20 33.83 35.94
C SER A 82 -27.00 34.48 35.20
N SER A 83 -27.00 34.24 33.88
CA SER A 83 -26.78 35.16 32.73
C SER A 83 -25.70 36.28 32.73
N GLN A 84 -24.77 36.20 31.76
CA GLN A 84 -24.65 37.07 30.55
C GLN A 84 -23.19 37.22 30.07
N ASN A 85 -23.01 36.96 28.78
CA ASN A 85 -22.08 37.54 27.80
C ASN A 85 -20.64 37.91 28.23
N GLY A 86 -19.68 37.21 27.61
CA GLY A 86 -18.31 37.68 27.46
C GLY A 86 -17.45 36.68 26.71
N PHE A 87 -17.17 36.94 25.43
CA PHE A 87 -16.08 36.32 24.71
C PHE A 87 -14.76 36.51 25.49
N HIS A 88 -14.16 35.43 25.98
CA HIS A 88 -12.77 35.40 26.43
C HIS A 88 -12.15 34.07 25.96
N ARG A 89 -11.42 34.12 24.85
CA ARG A 89 -9.96 34.35 24.73
C ARG A 89 -9.19 33.12 25.21
N SER A 90 -8.62 32.43 24.22
CA SER A 90 -7.73 31.28 24.30
C SER A 90 -6.74 31.41 25.47
N LYS A 91 -6.77 30.42 26.36
CA LYS A 91 -5.73 30.24 27.39
C LYS A 91 -4.52 29.60 26.71
N THR A 92 -3.51 30.44 26.50
CA THR A 92 -2.14 30.05 26.21
C THR A 92 -1.56 29.21 27.33
N LEU A 93 -0.68 28.30 26.94
CA LEU A 93 0.09 27.36 27.75
C LEU A 93 0.76 28.04 28.98
N PHE A 94 0.58 27.40 30.13
CA PHE A 94 1.27 27.53 31.43
C PHE A 94 0.88 28.66 32.41
N ASP A 95 0.21 28.24 33.50
CA ASP A 95 0.46 28.70 34.88
C ASP A 95 1.11 27.53 35.65
N LYS A 96 2.12 27.81 36.49
CA LYS A 96 2.90 26.81 37.24
C LYS A 96 2.32 26.53 38.64
N ALA A 97 2.50 25.27 39.04
CA ALA A 97 2.62 24.68 40.38
C ALA A 97 1.34 24.19 41.12
N SER A 98 1.24 22.86 41.25
CA SER A 98 1.07 22.19 42.55
C SER A 98 1.33 20.68 42.44
N ASP A 99 2.22 20.16 43.30
CA ASP A 99 2.49 18.73 43.48
C ASP A 99 1.20 17.90 43.56
N SER A 100 1.09 16.85 42.74
CA SER A 100 -0.01 15.89 42.82
C SER A 100 0.50 14.45 42.80
N SER A 101 -0.14 13.62 43.64
CA SER A 101 0.33 12.31 44.11
C SER A 101 0.10 11.15 43.14
N ASP A 102 0.21 11.39 41.85
CA ASP A 102 0.16 10.38 40.81
C ASP A 102 1.40 10.60 39.96
N GLY A 103 2.27 9.59 39.79
CA GLY A 103 3.67 9.74 39.34
C GLY A 103 3.88 10.23 37.89
N THR A 104 2.91 10.91 37.29
CA THR A 104 2.94 11.54 35.96
C THR A 104 3.30 13.02 36.13
N SER A 105 4.31 13.50 35.41
CA SER A 105 4.70 14.92 35.50
C SER A 105 3.58 15.83 34.97
N ASP A 106 3.48 17.06 35.49
CA ASP A 106 2.52 18.06 34.98
C ASP A 106 2.68 18.30 33.46
N PHE A 107 3.91 18.13 32.94
CA PHE A 107 4.23 18.22 31.53
C PHE A 107 3.66 17.05 30.70
N GLU A 108 3.83 15.81 31.16
CA GLU A 108 3.24 14.63 30.49
C GLU A 108 1.71 14.73 30.41
N ARG A 109 1.06 15.26 31.45
CA ARG A 109 -0.38 15.52 31.42
C ARG A 109 -0.76 16.50 30.31
N GLN A 110 0.01 17.57 30.12
CA GLN A 110 -0.25 18.54 29.06
C GLN A 110 -0.03 17.98 27.66
N LEU A 111 1.01 17.15 27.45
CA LEU A 111 1.19 16.43 26.19
C LEU A 111 -0.01 15.54 25.88
N GLN A 112 -0.50 14.83 26.90
CA GLN A 112 -1.67 13.96 26.78
C GLN A 112 -2.95 14.74 26.49
N GLU A 113 -3.14 15.91 27.08
CA GLU A 113 -4.24 16.84 26.80
C GLU A 113 -4.19 17.31 25.35
N LEU A 114 -3.04 17.79 24.86
CA LEU A 114 -2.85 18.19 23.46
C LEU A 114 -3.16 17.04 22.50
N PHE A 115 -2.61 15.85 22.75
CA PHE A 115 -2.86 14.67 21.93
C PHE A 115 -4.35 14.32 21.87
N ASN A 116 -5.05 14.36 23.01
CA ASN A 116 -6.47 14.05 23.09
C ASN A 116 -7.34 15.10 22.41
N GLU A 117 -6.98 16.39 22.51
CA GLU A 117 -7.68 17.48 21.85
C GLU A 117 -7.55 17.35 20.32
N VAL A 118 -6.32 17.18 19.81
CA VAL A 118 -6.07 16.95 18.39
C VAL A 118 -6.83 15.73 17.89
N LYS A 119 -6.77 14.61 18.63
CA LYS A 119 -7.51 13.40 18.30
C LYS A 119 -9.02 13.67 18.24
N THR A 120 -9.56 14.41 19.20
CA THR A 120 -10.98 14.76 19.24
C THR A 120 -11.37 15.56 17.99
N LEU A 121 -10.62 16.61 17.67
CA LEU A 121 -10.87 17.46 16.49
C LEU A 121 -10.83 16.68 15.18
N ILE A 122 -9.87 15.75 15.04
CA ILE A 122 -9.79 14.88 13.86
C ILE A 122 -11.00 13.94 13.79
N THR A 123 -11.42 13.36 14.92
CA THR A 123 -12.58 12.45 14.95
C THR A 123 -13.93 13.14 14.75
N THR A 124 -14.05 14.43 15.06
CA THR A 124 -15.25 15.23 14.82
C THR A 124 -15.28 15.90 13.43
N GLU A 125 -14.36 15.50 12.54
CA GLU A 125 -14.18 16.05 11.18
C GLU A 125 -13.83 17.56 11.13
N SER A 126 -13.35 18.14 12.24
CA SER A 126 -12.80 19.51 12.28
C SER A 126 -11.32 19.53 11.87
N GLU A 127 -10.99 18.96 10.70
CA GLU A 127 -9.61 18.79 10.22
C GLU A 127 -8.84 20.12 10.21
N LYS A 128 -9.51 21.21 9.83
CA LYS A 128 -8.93 22.56 9.81
C LYS A 128 -8.56 23.05 11.22
N GLU A 129 -9.45 22.88 12.19
CA GLU A 129 -9.19 23.30 13.58
C GLU A 129 -8.05 22.47 14.20
N ALA A 130 -7.97 21.17 13.86
CA ALA A 130 -6.85 20.33 14.26
C ALA A 130 -5.54 20.87 13.68
N VAL A 131 -5.52 21.22 12.39
CA VAL A 131 -4.33 21.81 11.73
C VAL A 131 -3.95 23.16 12.33
N ASP A 132 -4.92 24.03 12.61
CA ASP A 132 -4.69 25.34 13.21
C ASP A 132 -4.12 25.19 14.63
N LEU A 133 -4.63 24.25 15.43
CA LEU A 133 -4.12 23.93 16.77
C LEU A 133 -2.69 23.38 16.71
N LEU A 134 -2.42 22.45 15.80
CA LEU A 134 -1.08 21.88 15.59
C LEU A 134 -0.07 22.95 15.17
N GLN A 135 -0.48 23.84 14.26
CA GLN A 135 0.36 24.94 13.78
C GLN A 135 0.69 25.94 14.89
N ALA A 136 -0.30 26.31 15.71
CA ALA A 136 -0.08 27.23 16.83
C ALA A 136 0.91 26.66 17.87
N ASN A 137 0.78 25.37 18.20
CA ASN A 137 1.72 24.71 19.10
C ASN A 137 3.12 24.56 18.47
N TYR A 138 3.20 24.32 17.16
CA TYR A 138 4.46 24.27 16.43
C TYR A 138 5.19 25.62 16.44
N GLU A 139 4.47 26.73 16.25
CA GLU A 139 5.06 28.07 16.30
C GLU A 139 5.62 28.39 17.69
N ALA A 140 4.87 28.03 18.75
CA ALA A 140 5.31 28.23 20.13
C ALA A 140 6.60 27.45 20.47
N VAL A 141 6.64 26.14 20.16
CA VAL A 141 7.85 25.34 20.43
C VAL A 141 9.03 25.78 19.56
N LYS A 142 8.77 26.23 18.32
CA LYS A 142 9.82 26.75 17.44
C LYS A 142 10.42 28.04 17.98
N GLU A 143 9.63 28.93 18.57
CA GLU A 143 10.14 30.14 19.23
C GLU A 143 11.05 29.77 20.40
N GLN A 144 10.62 28.85 21.26
CA GLN A 144 11.44 28.34 22.37
C GLN A 144 12.77 27.74 21.90
N MET A 145 12.76 26.99 20.80
CA MET A 145 13.97 26.43 20.20
C MET A 145 14.91 27.50 19.64
N ASN A 146 14.38 28.60 19.11
CA ASN A 146 15.20 29.73 18.64
C ASN A 146 15.81 30.51 19.82
N ASP A 147 15.11 30.55 20.96
CA ASP A 147 15.57 31.16 22.20
C ASP A 147 16.60 30.29 22.96
N GLY A 148 16.87 29.08 22.45
CA GLY A 148 17.94 28.19 22.91
C GLY A 148 17.48 26.96 23.67
N SER A 149 16.17 26.77 23.88
CA SER A 149 15.64 25.55 24.51
C SER A 149 15.67 24.38 23.53
N LYS A 150 16.60 23.45 23.72
CA LYS A 150 16.73 22.24 22.91
C LYS A 150 16.94 21.03 23.82
N GLY A 151 15.84 20.41 24.23
CA GLY A 151 15.87 19.23 25.08
C GLY A 151 14.69 18.29 24.82
N ILE A 152 14.53 17.34 25.73
CA ILE A 152 13.54 16.27 25.59
C ILE A 152 12.09 16.78 25.59
N GLU A 153 11.82 17.90 26.27
CA GLU A 153 10.50 18.52 26.32
C GLU A 153 10.08 19.06 24.95
N GLU A 154 10.95 19.80 24.26
CA GLU A 154 10.67 20.29 22.90
C GLU A 154 10.51 19.13 21.91
N ALA A 155 11.35 18.10 22.01
CA ALA A 155 11.23 16.91 21.18
C ALA A 155 9.89 16.18 21.40
N ALA A 156 9.41 16.08 22.63
CA ALA A 156 8.14 15.45 22.96
C ALA A 156 6.93 16.25 22.43
N ILE A 157 6.97 17.59 22.50
CA ILE A 157 5.94 18.45 21.92
C ILE A 157 5.91 18.27 20.39
N LEU A 158 7.08 18.33 19.74
CA LEU A 158 7.20 18.13 18.30
C LEU A 158 6.71 16.75 17.86
N ASP A 159 6.97 15.70 18.65
CA ASP A 159 6.49 14.33 18.40
C ASP A 159 4.95 14.26 18.41
N VAL A 160 4.29 14.83 19.42
CA VAL A 160 2.81 14.91 19.47
C VAL A 160 2.26 15.67 18.27
N ILE A 161 2.90 16.78 17.87
CA ILE A 161 2.50 17.55 16.69
C ILE A 161 2.67 16.72 15.42
N ALA A 162 3.79 16.00 15.28
CA ALA A 162 4.07 15.14 14.13
C ALA A 162 3.05 13.99 14.02
N LEU A 163 2.67 13.38 15.14
CA LEU A 163 1.58 12.39 15.18
C LEU A 163 0.24 12.98 14.74
N GLY A 164 -0.05 14.22 15.14
CA GLY A 164 -1.24 14.96 14.70
C GLY A 164 -1.26 15.18 13.18
N TYR A 165 -0.18 15.71 12.62
CA TYR A 165 -0.08 15.90 11.17
C TYR A 165 -0.06 14.58 10.40
N MET A 166 0.50 13.51 10.97
CA MET A 166 0.40 12.16 10.41
C MET A 166 -1.05 11.71 10.30
N ALA A 167 -1.87 11.95 11.34
CA ALA A 167 -3.28 11.58 11.35
C ALA A 167 -4.13 12.41 10.37
N VAL A 168 -3.79 13.69 10.18
CA VAL A 168 -4.42 14.57 9.18
C VAL A 168 -3.99 14.21 7.75
N GLY A 169 -2.78 13.69 7.57
CA GLY A 169 -2.20 13.34 6.26
C GLY A 169 -1.29 14.43 5.67
N GLU A 170 -0.81 15.37 6.49
CA GLU A 170 0.12 16.44 6.10
C GLU A 170 1.58 15.97 6.13
N PHE A 171 1.92 15.01 5.27
CA PHE A 171 3.24 14.33 5.29
C PHE A 171 4.44 15.24 5.05
N LYS A 172 4.25 16.41 4.45
CA LYS A 172 5.33 17.38 4.26
C LYS A 172 5.74 17.99 5.61
N SER A 173 4.76 18.38 6.42
CA SER A 173 4.99 18.90 7.77
C SER A 173 5.62 17.84 8.66
N VAL A 174 5.15 16.60 8.57
CA VAL A 174 5.73 15.46 9.33
C VAL A 174 7.21 15.31 9.04
N ARG A 175 7.65 15.35 7.77
CA ARG A 175 9.08 15.22 7.43
C ARG A 175 9.91 16.31 8.08
N SER A 176 9.48 17.57 7.98
CA SER A 176 10.17 18.70 8.59
C SER A 176 10.26 18.56 10.11
N LEU A 177 9.18 18.10 10.76
CA LEU A 177 9.15 17.86 12.21
C LEU A 177 10.07 16.71 12.61
N LEU A 178 10.10 15.61 11.87
CA LEU A 178 11.00 14.50 12.14
C LEU A 178 12.47 14.88 12.04
N ASP A 179 12.83 15.72 11.05
CA ASP A 179 14.18 16.26 10.94
C ASP A 179 14.51 17.16 12.15
N ALA A 180 13.58 18.02 12.57
CA ALA A 180 13.75 18.86 13.76
C ALA A 180 13.86 18.04 15.07
N ILE A 181 13.05 16.99 15.23
CA ILE A 181 13.14 16.09 16.39
C ILE A 181 14.50 15.37 16.39
N SER A 182 14.95 14.89 15.22
CA SER A 182 16.26 14.21 15.10
C SER A 182 17.41 15.10 15.56
N GLU A 183 17.42 16.38 15.13
CA GLU A 183 18.42 17.36 15.57
C GLU A 183 18.45 17.56 17.10
N VAL A 184 17.31 17.42 17.77
CA VAL A 184 17.24 17.57 19.24
C VAL A 184 17.70 16.30 19.95
N ILE A 185 17.33 15.11 19.46
CA ILE A 185 17.54 13.85 20.18
C ILE A 185 18.85 13.13 19.88
N ASP A 186 19.58 13.52 18.84
CA ASP A 186 20.86 12.89 18.46
C ASP A 186 21.93 13.05 19.56
N ASP A 187 21.89 14.16 20.30
CA ASP A 187 22.84 14.46 21.38
C ASP A 187 22.36 14.01 22.77
N LEU A 188 21.14 13.46 22.88
CA LEU A 188 20.56 13.05 24.17
C LEU A 188 21.04 11.67 24.62
N ASN A 189 21.24 11.53 25.93
CA ASN A 189 21.59 10.24 26.54
C ASN A 189 20.41 9.25 26.46
N ASN A 190 20.73 7.97 26.34
CA ASN A 190 19.74 6.90 26.22
C ASN A 190 18.87 6.67 27.49
N ASP A 191 19.26 7.27 28.61
CA ASP A 191 18.52 7.19 29.88
C ASP A 191 17.47 8.30 30.04
N GLU A 192 17.40 9.26 29.11
CA GLU A 192 16.43 10.35 29.15
C GLU A 192 14.98 9.80 29.16
N PRO A 193 14.10 10.29 30.05
CA PRO A 193 12.67 9.96 30.03
C PRO A 193 12.05 10.29 28.67
N LEU A 194 11.01 9.57 28.24
CA LEU A 194 10.26 9.77 26.98
C LEU A 194 11.03 9.50 25.67
N LEU A 195 12.37 9.47 25.68
CA LEU A 195 13.18 9.27 24.48
C LEU A 195 12.82 7.97 23.74
N ASP A 196 12.58 6.89 24.47
CA ASP A 196 12.15 5.60 23.91
C ASP A 196 10.80 5.71 23.18
N SER A 197 9.83 6.40 23.77
CA SER A 197 8.52 6.65 23.14
C SER A 197 8.67 7.47 21.86
N ILE A 198 9.44 8.56 21.91
CA ILE A 198 9.69 9.43 20.75
C ILE A 198 10.35 8.62 19.62
N LEU A 199 11.38 7.83 19.92
CA LEU A 199 12.05 7.00 18.93
C LEU A 199 11.10 5.95 18.32
N VAL A 200 10.23 5.31 19.13
CA VAL A 200 9.21 4.39 18.61
C VAL A 200 8.25 5.08 17.64
N HIS A 201 7.78 6.28 17.98
CA HIS A 201 6.90 7.07 17.12
C HIS A 201 7.60 7.50 15.84
N MET A 202 8.81 8.07 15.92
CA MET A 202 9.63 8.43 14.77
C MET A 202 9.91 7.24 13.85
N GLY A 203 10.28 6.09 14.43
CA GLY A 203 10.51 4.85 13.70
C GLY A 203 9.30 4.43 12.88
N SER A 204 8.10 4.49 13.48
CA SER A 204 6.81 4.24 12.82
C SER A 204 6.51 5.26 11.72
N MET A 205 6.69 6.55 12.00
CA MET A 205 6.43 7.64 11.05
C MET A 205 7.34 7.56 9.82
N TYR A 206 8.66 7.41 10.00
CA TYR A 206 9.60 7.22 8.88
C TYR A 206 9.25 5.98 8.04
N SER A 207 8.89 4.87 8.70
CA SER A 207 8.44 3.65 8.01
C SER A 207 7.17 3.86 7.18
N ASN A 208 6.26 4.71 7.64
CA ASN A 208 5.03 5.06 6.92
C ASN A 208 5.28 6.05 5.77
N LEU A 209 6.27 6.93 5.90
CA LEU A 209 6.72 7.85 4.85
C LEU A 209 7.58 7.16 3.77
N GLY A 210 7.99 5.91 3.99
CA GLY A 210 8.88 5.16 3.11
C GLY A 210 10.35 5.53 3.25
N GLU A 211 10.72 6.30 4.29
CA GLU A 211 12.09 6.72 4.59
C GLU A 211 12.80 5.63 5.40
N PHE A 212 12.96 4.46 4.77
CA PHE A 212 13.47 3.25 5.41
C PHE A 212 14.91 3.39 5.93
N GLU A 213 15.73 4.23 5.30
CA GLU A 213 17.11 4.49 5.71
C GLU A 213 17.18 5.22 7.07
N LYS A 214 16.24 6.14 7.35
CA LYS A 214 16.12 6.82 8.64
C LYS A 214 15.36 5.98 9.67
N SER A 215 14.35 5.21 9.22
CA SER A 215 13.52 4.38 10.10
C SER A 215 14.30 3.26 10.80
N LEU A 216 15.24 2.62 10.12
CA LEU A 216 15.99 1.49 10.69
C LEU A 216 16.81 1.88 11.94
N PRO A 217 17.76 2.84 11.89
CA PRO A 217 18.59 3.18 13.04
C PRO A 217 17.77 3.71 14.23
N VAL A 218 16.68 4.43 13.96
CA VAL A 218 15.77 4.93 15.02
C VAL A 218 15.05 3.78 15.73
N ASN A 219 14.53 2.79 15.01
CA ASN A 219 13.91 1.62 15.63
C ASN A 219 14.94 0.71 16.34
N GLU A 220 16.17 0.61 15.82
CA GLU A 220 17.26 -0.11 16.49
C GLU A 220 17.61 0.55 17.83
N ARG A 221 17.81 1.88 17.85
CA ARG A 221 18.04 2.64 19.09
C ARG A 221 16.89 2.49 20.09
N ALA A 222 15.63 2.59 19.63
CA ALA A 222 14.46 2.36 20.48
C ALA A 222 14.45 0.94 21.09
N THR A 223 14.75 -0.07 20.27
CA THR A 223 14.78 -1.47 20.69
C THR A 223 15.86 -1.68 21.75
N ASP A 224 17.06 -1.13 21.55
CA ASP A 224 18.18 -1.28 22.48
C ASP A 224 17.86 -0.65 23.85
N ILE A 225 17.31 0.58 23.87
CA ILE A 225 16.91 1.26 25.12
C ILE A 225 15.86 0.43 25.86
N LEU A 226 14.79 0.05 25.16
CA LEU A 226 13.67 -0.69 25.75
C LEU A 226 14.08 -2.10 26.20
N GLU A 227 14.97 -2.76 25.47
CA GLU A 227 15.45 -4.11 25.79
C GLU A 227 16.35 -4.08 27.03
N ASN A 228 17.20 -3.05 27.17
CA ASN A 228 18.00 -2.84 28.37
C ASN A 228 17.12 -2.54 29.60
N ARG A 229 16.06 -1.75 29.43
CA ARG A 229 15.18 -1.32 30.53
C ARG A 229 14.19 -2.40 30.98
N HIS A 230 13.62 -3.15 30.04
CA HIS A 230 12.50 -4.07 30.30
C HIS A 230 12.82 -5.54 29.99
N GLY A 231 13.99 -5.82 29.42
CA GLY A 231 14.42 -7.16 29.03
C GLY A 231 13.91 -7.61 27.66
N LYS A 232 14.62 -8.59 27.08
CA LYS A 232 14.45 -9.11 25.70
C LYS A 232 13.09 -9.69 25.34
N ASN A 233 12.26 -10.00 26.33
CA ASN A 233 10.95 -10.62 26.17
C ASN A 233 9.78 -9.67 26.50
N SER A 234 10.05 -8.38 26.71
CA SER A 234 9.01 -7.41 27.07
C SER A 234 8.11 -7.07 25.89
N ALA A 235 6.80 -6.95 26.14
CA ALA A 235 5.81 -6.57 25.14
C ALA A 235 6.03 -5.16 24.56
N VAL A 236 6.75 -4.27 25.26
CA VAL A 236 7.08 -2.92 24.77
C VAL A 236 7.96 -2.94 23.52
N LEU A 237 8.69 -4.04 23.28
CA LEU A 237 9.55 -4.21 22.11
C LEU A 237 8.76 -4.46 20.82
N VAL A 238 7.48 -4.80 20.90
CA VAL A 238 6.67 -5.24 19.75
C VAL A 238 6.65 -4.17 18.66
N THR A 239 6.36 -2.91 19.01
CA THR A 239 6.22 -1.82 18.03
C THR A 239 7.53 -1.53 17.28
N PRO A 240 8.68 -1.26 17.93
CA PRO A 240 9.92 -0.99 17.20
C PRO A 240 10.42 -2.21 16.42
N LEU A 241 10.24 -3.43 16.92
CA LEU A 241 10.59 -4.66 16.19
C LEU A 241 9.72 -4.82 14.93
N LEU A 242 8.41 -4.52 14.99
CA LEU A 242 7.55 -4.50 13.80
C LEU A 242 8.00 -3.44 12.78
N GLY A 243 8.48 -2.28 13.26
CA GLY A 243 9.11 -1.25 12.44
C GLY A 243 10.35 -1.79 11.70
N ILE A 244 11.27 -2.44 12.42
CA ILE A 244 12.45 -3.09 11.83
C ILE A 244 12.03 -4.15 10.79
N ALA A 245 11.07 -5.01 11.12
CA ALA A 245 10.59 -6.06 10.21
C ALA A 245 10.02 -5.46 8.91
N LYS A 246 9.26 -4.36 8.99
CA LYS A 246 8.72 -3.64 7.84
C LYS A 246 9.83 -3.04 6.96
N VAL A 247 10.83 -2.41 7.56
CA VAL A 247 11.99 -1.86 6.85
C VAL A 247 12.79 -2.96 6.16
N LEU A 248 13.11 -4.05 6.86
CA LEU A 248 13.86 -5.18 6.31
C LEU A 248 13.10 -5.84 5.16
N SER A 249 11.78 -6.01 5.29
CA SER A 249 10.92 -6.55 4.22
C SER A 249 10.93 -5.65 2.98
N SER A 250 10.91 -4.33 3.18
CA SER A 250 10.85 -3.35 2.08
C SER A 250 12.20 -3.14 1.39
N THR A 251 13.30 -3.46 2.07
CA THR A 251 14.67 -3.36 1.54
C THR A 251 15.20 -4.70 1.00
N GLY A 252 14.33 -5.71 0.87
CA GLY A 252 14.68 -7.02 0.31
C GLY A 252 15.49 -7.94 1.25
N LYS A 253 15.62 -7.58 2.54
CA LYS A 253 16.31 -8.38 3.56
C LYS A 253 15.35 -9.39 4.21
N ALA A 254 14.70 -10.21 3.38
CA ALA A 254 13.57 -11.05 3.78
C ALA A 254 13.89 -12.04 4.92
N ALA A 255 15.05 -12.71 4.88
CA ALA A 255 15.43 -13.66 5.93
C ALA A 255 15.47 -13.01 7.33
N LYS A 256 16.11 -11.83 7.44
CA LYS A 256 16.17 -11.08 8.69
C LYS A 256 14.79 -10.60 9.13
N ALA A 257 13.95 -10.16 8.20
CA ALA A 257 12.58 -9.74 8.53
C ALA A 257 11.75 -10.89 9.10
N VAL A 258 11.87 -12.10 8.53
CA VAL A 258 11.21 -13.32 9.03
C VAL A 258 11.65 -13.62 10.47
N ASP A 259 12.94 -13.52 10.78
CA ASP A 259 13.46 -13.73 12.14
C ASP A 259 12.85 -12.73 13.13
N ILE A 260 12.75 -11.46 12.75
CA ILE A 260 12.15 -10.42 13.59
C ILE A 260 10.65 -10.68 13.79
N TYR A 261 9.90 -11.06 12.75
CA TYR A 261 8.48 -11.42 12.91
C TYR A 261 8.30 -12.60 13.88
N HIS A 262 9.13 -13.64 13.78
CA HIS A 262 9.09 -14.76 14.72
C HIS A 262 9.43 -14.33 16.15
N ARG A 263 10.38 -13.41 16.33
CA ARG A 263 10.69 -12.82 17.64
C ARG A 263 9.47 -12.09 18.22
N VAL A 264 8.81 -11.24 17.44
CA VAL A 264 7.60 -10.52 17.87
C VAL A 264 6.47 -11.48 18.24
N ILE A 265 6.21 -12.49 17.41
CA ILE A 265 5.20 -13.53 17.69
C ILE A 265 5.48 -14.21 19.03
N ARG A 266 6.74 -14.60 19.28
CA ARG A 266 7.13 -15.24 20.55
C ARG A 266 6.92 -14.33 21.75
N ILE A 267 7.29 -13.04 21.65
CA ILE A 267 7.07 -12.06 22.71
C ILE A 267 5.57 -11.95 23.02
N LEU A 268 4.72 -11.84 21.99
CA LEU A 268 3.28 -11.75 22.18
C LEU A 268 2.67 -13.02 22.78
N GLU A 269 3.08 -14.19 22.31
CA GLU A 269 2.63 -15.48 22.86
C GLU A 269 2.97 -15.61 24.35
N LEU A 270 4.19 -15.21 24.74
CA LEU A 270 4.64 -15.27 26.13
C LEU A 270 3.87 -14.31 27.05
N ASN A 271 3.53 -13.11 26.57
CA ASN A 271 2.93 -12.06 27.41
C ASN A 271 1.39 -12.05 27.37
N ARG A 272 0.79 -12.52 26.26
CA ARG A 272 -0.65 -12.34 25.99
C ARG A 272 -1.36 -13.63 25.54
N GLY A 273 -0.62 -14.73 25.33
CA GLY A 273 -1.16 -16.04 24.95
C GLY A 273 -1.17 -16.31 23.44
N VAL A 274 -1.36 -17.58 23.08
CA VAL A 274 -1.18 -18.08 21.70
C VAL A 274 -2.31 -17.76 20.71
N GLU A 275 -3.42 -17.20 21.21
CA GLU A 275 -4.62 -16.87 20.43
C GLU A 275 -5.05 -15.40 20.61
N THR A 276 -4.13 -14.52 21.05
CA THR A 276 -4.42 -13.08 21.15
C THR A 276 -4.60 -12.43 19.78
N GLU A 277 -5.47 -11.42 19.70
CA GLU A 277 -5.63 -10.57 18.51
C GLU A 277 -4.33 -9.84 18.13
N ASP A 278 -3.45 -9.57 19.08
CA ASP A 278 -2.18 -8.88 18.81
C ASP A 278 -1.26 -9.64 17.85
N LEU A 279 -1.46 -10.96 17.72
CA LEU A 279 -0.72 -11.80 16.79
C LEU A 279 -1.12 -11.58 15.33
N VAL A 280 -2.29 -11.02 15.06
CA VAL A 280 -2.82 -10.85 13.70
C VAL A 280 -1.81 -10.12 12.81
N VAL A 281 -1.25 -9.06 13.34
CA VAL A 281 -0.36 -8.15 12.63
C VAL A 281 0.99 -8.76 12.26
N PRO A 282 1.77 -9.32 13.21
CA PRO A 282 3.02 -9.95 12.84
C PRO A 282 2.77 -11.18 11.96
N LEU A 283 1.66 -11.91 12.16
CA LEU A 283 1.29 -13.03 11.29
C LEU A 283 0.95 -12.55 9.86
N PHE A 284 0.26 -11.42 9.71
CA PHE A 284 -0.10 -10.88 8.41
C PHE A 284 1.14 -10.38 7.68
N GLY A 285 2.02 -9.66 8.38
CA GLY A 285 3.32 -9.21 7.85
C GLY A 285 4.20 -10.38 7.42
N LEU A 286 4.33 -11.39 8.28
CA LEU A 286 5.05 -12.62 7.97
C LEU A 286 4.44 -13.36 6.77
N GLY A 287 3.13 -13.58 6.76
CA GLY A 287 2.44 -14.27 5.68
C GLY A 287 2.60 -13.56 4.33
N SER A 288 2.46 -12.24 4.33
CA SER A 288 2.65 -11.41 3.13
C SER A 288 4.08 -11.45 2.61
N LEU A 289 5.08 -11.40 3.50
CA LEU A 289 6.48 -11.55 3.13
C LEU A 289 6.77 -12.95 2.57
N LEU A 290 6.24 -13.99 3.18
CA LEU A 290 6.43 -15.37 2.74
C LEU A 290 5.81 -15.63 1.35
N ILE A 291 4.68 -14.99 1.00
CA ILE A 291 4.16 -15.02 -0.37
C ILE A 291 5.17 -14.43 -1.35
N LYS A 292 5.72 -13.24 -1.05
CA LYS A 292 6.71 -12.56 -1.91
C LYS A 292 7.96 -13.41 -2.14
N GLU A 293 8.37 -14.17 -1.13
CA GLU A 293 9.52 -15.08 -1.18
C GLU A 293 9.19 -16.46 -1.79
N GLY A 294 7.95 -16.70 -2.25
CA GLY A 294 7.51 -17.99 -2.78
C GLY A 294 7.36 -19.10 -1.72
N LYS A 295 7.48 -18.78 -0.43
CA LYS A 295 7.33 -19.71 0.70
C LYS A 295 5.86 -19.90 1.09
N VAL A 296 5.06 -20.34 0.12
CA VAL A 296 3.59 -20.35 0.16
C VAL A 296 2.99 -21.16 1.31
N THR A 297 3.59 -22.28 1.72
CA THR A 297 3.10 -23.10 2.83
C THR A 297 3.20 -22.38 4.17
N GLY A 298 4.30 -21.65 4.40
CA GLY A 298 4.46 -20.84 5.61
C GLY A 298 3.48 -19.67 5.64
N ALA A 299 3.22 -19.04 4.49
CA ALA A 299 2.21 -18.00 4.37
C ALA A 299 0.80 -18.51 4.70
N GLU A 300 0.42 -19.64 4.11
CA GLU A 300 -0.87 -20.30 4.37
C GLU A 300 -1.07 -20.56 5.87
N ASN A 301 -0.05 -21.09 6.56
CA ASN A 301 -0.10 -21.33 8.00
C ASN A 301 -0.35 -20.04 8.81
N SER A 302 0.32 -18.94 8.44
CA SER A 302 0.11 -17.65 9.09
C SER A 302 -1.32 -17.15 8.94
N PHE A 303 -1.90 -17.25 7.73
CA PHE A 303 -3.27 -16.79 7.47
C PHE A 303 -4.34 -17.71 8.05
N ILE A 304 -4.11 -19.04 8.09
CA ILE A 304 -4.97 -19.97 8.82
C ILE A 304 -5.02 -19.59 10.30
N ARG A 305 -3.86 -19.23 10.89
CA ARG A 305 -3.80 -18.83 12.29
C ARG A 305 -4.59 -17.53 12.55
N ILE A 306 -4.48 -16.53 11.66
CA ILE A 306 -5.30 -15.31 11.74
C ILE A 306 -6.80 -15.64 11.65
N LEU A 307 -7.19 -16.47 10.69
CA LEU A 307 -8.57 -16.90 10.51
C LEU A 307 -9.13 -17.56 11.78
N ASN A 308 -8.35 -18.43 12.42
CA ASN A 308 -8.75 -19.10 13.65
C ASN A 308 -8.89 -18.12 14.82
N ILE A 309 -7.95 -17.17 14.98
CA ILE A 309 -8.03 -16.12 16.01
C ILE A 309 -9.33 -15.32 15.86
N TYR A 310 -9.59 -14.78 14.67
CA TYR A 310 -10.82 -14.00 14.44
C TYR A 310 -12.09 -14.84 14.57
N THR A 311 -12.08 -16.07 14.07
CA THR A 311 -13.24 -16.97 14.19
C THR A 311 -13.57 -17.25 15.64
N LYS A 312 -12.55 -17.43 16.50
CA LYS A 312 -12.72 -17.69 17.93
C LYS A 312 -13.20 -16.46 18.70
N LEU A 313 -12.64 -15.29 18.40
CA LEU A 313 -12.95 -14.05 19.13
C LEU A 313 -14.30 -13.45 18.73
N TYR A 314 -14.68 -13.54 17.46
CA TYR A 314 -15.82 -12.79 16.92
C TYR A 314 -16.91 -13.67 16.27
N GLY A 315 -16.62 -14.95 16.03
CA GLY A 315 -17.53 -15.88 15.38
C GLY A 315 -17.42 -15.87 13.85
N GLN A 316 -17.91 -16.94 13.21
CA GLN A 316 -17.69 -17.23 11.79
C GLN A 316 -18.31 -16.22 10.80
N ASN A 317 -19.26 -15.40 11.27
CA ASN A 317 -19.98 -14.45 10.43
C ASN A 317 -19.49 -13.00 10.60
N ASP A 318 -18.41 -12.77 11.38
CA ASP A 318 -17.82 -11.44 11.53
C ASP A 318 -17.02 -11.05 10.28
N GLY A 319 -17.07 -9.77 9.88
CA GLY A 319 -16.36 -9.31 8.69
C GLY A 319 -14.85 -9.46 8.75
N ARG A 320 -14.23 -9.45 9.94
CA ARG A 320 -12.79 -9.75 10.12
C ARG A 320 -12.45 -11.18 9.72
N VAL A 321 -13.36 -12.13 9.95
CA VAL A 321 -13.21 -13.51 9.45
C VAL A 321 -13.20 -13.50 7.94
N GLY A 322 -14.10 -12.74 7.30
CA GLY A 322 -14.07 -12.54 5.85
C GLY A 322 -12.73 -11.97 5.35
N LEU A 323 -12.18 -10.94 6.00
CA LEU A 323 -10.85 -10.40 5.63
C LEU A 323 -9.73 -11.44 5.75
N ALA A 324 -9.73 -12.24 6.82
CA ALA A 324 -8.76 -13.31 6.99
C ALA A 324 -8.91 -14.40 5.93
N MET A 325 -10.15 -14.72 5.53
CA MET A 325 -10.43 -15.65 4.44
C MET A 325 -9.89 -15.15 3.10
N CYS A 326 -10.02 -13.85 2.78
CA CYS A 326 -9.39 -13.27 1.58
C CYS A 326 -7.87 -13.41 1.61
N SER A 327 -7.24 -13.16 2.77
CA SER A 327 -5.80 -13.30 2.92
C SER A 327 -5.32 -14.74 2.75
N LEU A 328 -6.10 -15.70 3.27
CA LEU A 328 -5.88 -17.12 3.04
C LEU A 328 -6.10 -17.52 1.58
N ALA A 329 -7.11 -16.97 0.92
CA ALA A 329 -7.38 -17.20 -0.51
C ALA A 329 -6.19 -16.77 -1.37
N HIS A 330 -5.58 -15.63 -1.06
CA HIS A 330 -4.36 -15.16 -1.73
C HIS A 330 -3.20 -16.17 -1.55
N ALA A 331 -2.97 -16.67 -0.33
CA ALA A 331 -1.94 -17.70 -0.11
C ALA A 331 -2.24 -19.01 -0.84
N LYS A 332 -3.51 -19.44 -0.89
CA LYS A 332 -3.96 -20.62 -1.65
C LYS A 332 -3.74 -20.45 -3.16
N CYS A 333 -4.05 -19.26 -3.68
CA CYS A 333 -3.77 -18.90 -5.08
C CYS A 333 -2.27 -18.98 -5.38
N ALA A 334 -1.42 -18.40 -4.52
CA ALA A 334 0.03 -18.46 -4.67
C ALA A 334 0.58 -19.90 -4.64
N LYS A 335 -0.08 -20.80 -3.91
CA LYS A 335 0.24 -22.25 -3.86
C LYS A 335 -0.22 -23.03 -5.10
N GLY A 336 -1.06 -22.43 -5.95
CA GLY A 336 -1.64 -23.07 -7.13
C GLY A 336 -3.04 -23.66 -6.90
N ASN A 337 -3.63 -23.52 -5.72
CA ASN A 337 -4.96 -24.04 -5.38
C ASN A 337 -6.05 -23.04 -5.78
N ALA A 338 -6.14 -22.73 -7.07
CA ALA A 338 -7.00 -21.65 -7.59
C ALA A 338 -8.49 -21.84 -7.26
N ASN A 339 -9.03 -23.07 -7.36
CA ASN A 339 -10.45 -23.31 -7.08
C ASN A 339 -10.79 -23.13 -5.59
N GLU A 340 -9.95 -23.61 -4.67
CA GLU A 340 -10.13 -23.36 -3.23
C GLU A 340 -10.08 -21.86 -2.91
N ALA A 341 -9.18 -21.12 -3.56
CA ALA A 341 -9.09 -19.67 -3.41
C ALA A 341 -10.36 -18.96 -3.91
N ILE A 342 -10.94 -19.38 -5.04
CA ILE A 342 -12.23 -18.86 -5.54
C ILE A 342 -13.33 -19.05 -4.49
N ASP A 343 -13.45 -20.25 -3.92
CA ASP A 343 -14.49 -20.55 -2.94
C ASP A 343 -14.31 -19.72 -1.65
N LEU A 344 -13.06 -19.56 -1.21
CA LEU A 344 -12.72 -18.71 -0.08
C LEU A 344 -13.08 -17.24 -0.33
N TYR A 345 -12.71 -16.68 -1.48
CA TYR A 345 -13.06 -15.30 -1.84
C TYR A 345 -14.58 -15.08 -1.93
N LYS A 346 -15.31 -16.01 -2.58
CA LYS A 346 -16.79 -15.94 -2.64
C LYS A 346 -17.42 -15.90 -1.25
N LYS A 347 -17.01 -16.81 -0.38
CA LYS A 347 -17.53 -16.88 0.99
C LYS A 347 -17.11 -15.66 1.82
N ALA A 348 -15.88 -15.19 1.65
CA ALA A 348 -15.38 -13.99 2.32
C ALA A 348 -16.18 -12.74 1.94
N LEU A 349 -16.37 -12.49 0.64
CA LEU A 349 -17.17 -11.37 0.14
C LEU A 349 -18.61 -11.41 0.66
N GLN A 350 -19.22 -12.61 0.69
CA GLN A 350 -20.55 -12.79 1.25
C GLN A 350 -20.61 -12.45 2.75
N ILE A 351 -19.66 -12.95 3.56
CA ILE A 351 -19.59 -12.64 5.01
C ILE A 351 -19.40 -11.15 5.26
N ILE A 352 -18.48 -10.49 4.54
CA ILE A 352 -18.24 -9.05 4.71
C ILE A 352 -19.49 -8.25 4.35
N LYS A 353 -20.19 -8.64 3.28
CA LYS A 353 -21.46 -8.03 2.86
C LYS A 353 -22.56 -8.21 3.90
N ASP A 354 -22.77 -9.43 4.39
CA ASP A 354 -23.86 -9.75 5.33
C ASP A 354 -23.62 -9.16 6.73
N SER A 355 -22.37 -9.10 7.17
CA SER A 355 -21.99 -8.46 8.44
C SER A 355 -22.06 -6.93 8.40
N SER A 356 -22.22 -6.33 7.22
CA SER A 356 -22.12 -4.87 7.01
C SER A 356 -20.82 -4.28 7.59
N TYR A 357 -19.77 -5.08 7.68
CA TYR A 357 -18.48 -4.69 8.25
C TYR A 357 -17.82 -3.58 7.42
N MET A 358 -18.13 -3.55 6.12
CA MET A 358 -17.58 -2.61 5.16
C MET A 358 -18.60 -2.28 4.07
N LEU A 359 -18.58 -1.04 3.57
CA LEU A 359 -19.47 -0.60 2.50
C LEU A 359 -19.15 -1.30 1.18
N LEU A 360 -20.17 -1.45 0.32
CA LEU A 360 -20.00 -2.12 -0.98
C LEU A 360 -19.01 -1.42 -1.91
N ASP A 361 -18.91 -0.10 -1.79
CA ASP A 361 -18.04 0.78 -2.56
C ASP A 361 -16.73 1.10 -1.84
N ASP A 362 -16.40 0.37 -0.77
CA ASP A 362 -15.10 0.45 -0.15
C ASP A 362 -14.03 -0.14 -1.07
N SER A 363 -12.87 0.52 -1.12
CA SER A 363 -11.76 0.13 -1.99
C SER A 363 -11.21 -1.26 -1.68
N MET A 364 -11.26 -1.71 -0.41
CA MET A 364 -10.87 -3.07 -0.07
C MET A 364 -11.85 -4.09 -0.62
N MET A 365 -13.17 -3.80 -0.59
CA MET A 365 -14.17 -4.70 -1.17
C MET A 365 -14.03 -4.77 -2.70
N GLU A 366 -13.79 -3.63 -3.33
CA GLU A 366 -13.52 -3.52 -4.76
C GLU A 366 -12.30 -4.37 -5.16
N ASN A 367 -11.18 -4.21 -4.47
CA ASN A 367 -9.96 -4.99 -4.76
C ASN A 367 -10.21 -6.50 -4.61
N MET A 368 -10.95 -6.94 -3.59
CA MET A 368 -11.29 -8.37 -3.43
C MET A 368 -12.13 -8.92 -4.59
N ARG A 369 -13.05 -8.12 -5.15
CA ARG A 369 -13.82 -8.50 -6.35
C ARG A 369 -12.93 -8.57 -7.59
N ILE A 370 -11.99 -7.63 -7.74
CA ILE A 370 -11.02 -7.62 -8.85
C ILE A 370 -10.09 -8.83 -8.75
N ASP A 371 -9.54 -9.14 -7.57
CA ASP A 371 -8.69 -10.33 -7.34
C ASP A 371 -9.44 -11.63 -7.70
N LEU A 372 -10.71 -11.73 -7.29
CA LEU A 372 -11.55 -12.87 -7.63
C LEU A 372 -11.83 -12.93 -9.14
N ALA A 373 -12.05 -11.79 -9.79
CA ALA A 373 -12.23 -11.71 -11.24
C ALA A 373 -10.98 -12.19 -12.00
N GLU A 374 -9.80 -11.72 -11.59
CA GLU A 374 -8.52 -12.18 -12.13
C GLU A 374 -8.36 -13.68 -11.94
N LEU A 375 -8.70 -14.21 -10.77
CA LEU A 375 -8.62 -15.64 -10.51
C LEU A 375 -9.57 -16.45 -11.40
N PHE A 376 -10.79 -15.96 -11.65
CA PHE A 376 -11.69 -16.57 -12.63
C PHE A 376 -11.11 -16.57 -14.04
N HIS A 377 -10.49 -15.47 -14.46
CA HIS A 377 -9.80 -15.39 -15.75
C HIS A 377 -8.66 -16.41 -15.84
N ALA A 378 -7.91 -16.61 -14.75
CA ALA A 378 -6.78 -17.55 -14.68
C ALA A 378 -7.21 -19.00 -14.91
N VAL A 379 -8.37 -19.38 -14.39
CA VAL A 379 -8.92 -20.74 -14.52
C VAL A 379 -9.84 -20.93 -15.73
N GLY A 380 -9.88 -19.96 -16.65
CA GLY A 380 -10.69 -20.03 -17.87
C GLY A 380 -12.18 -19.73 -17.69
N ARG A 381 -12.60 -19.24 -16.51
CA ARG A 381 -13.98 -18.86 -16.17
C ARG A 381 -14.23 -17.36 -16.44
N GLY A 382 -13.79 -16.88 -17.60
CA GLY A 382 -13.76 -15.44 -17.91
C GLY A 382 -15.12 -14.71 -17.90
N ARG A 383 -16.24 -15.43 -18.03
CA ARG A 383 -17.58 -14.84 -17.90
C ARG A 383 -17.86 -14.39 -16.46
N GLU A 384 -17.60 -15.25 -15.47
CA GLU A 384 -17.80 -14.91 -14.04
C GLU A 384 -16.86 -13.79 -13.61
N GLY A 385 -15.61 -13.78 -14.11
CA GLY A 385 -14.69 -12.68 -13.85
C GLY A 385 -15.20 -11.35 -14.41
N ARG A 386 -15.78 -11.36 -15.61
CA ARG A 386 -16.38 -10.18 -16.22
C ARG A 386 -17.59 -9.66 -15.45
N GLU A 387 -18.48 -10.53 -15.01
CA GLU A 387 -19.65 -10.14 -14.20
C GLU A 387 -19.23 -9.37 -12.94
N LEU A 388 -18.16 -9.81 -12.27
CA LEU A 388 -17.61 -9.08 -11.12
C LEU A 388 -17.01 -7.72 -11.48
N LEU A 389 -16.30 -7.62 -12.61
CA LEU A 389 -15.76 -6.35 -13.08
C LEU A 389 -16.87 -5.36 -13.49
N GLU A 390 -17.95 -5.85 -14.08
CA GLU A 390 -19.15 -5.07 -14.40
C GLU A 390 -19.87 -4.60 -13.13
N GLU A 391 -19.96 -5.46 -12.10
CA GLU A 391 -20.46 -5.06 -10.77
C GLU A 391 -19.62 -3.94 -10.17
N CYS A 392 -18.29 -4.04 -10.21
CA CYS A 392 -17.39 -3.00 -9.69
C CYS A 392 -17.61 -1.66 -10.41
N LEU A 393 -17.68 -1.69 -11.75
CA LEU A 393 -17.94 -0.50 -12.55
C LEU A 393 -19.27 0.17 -12.14
N LEU A 394 -20.35 -0.61 -12.02
CA LEU A 394 -21.68 -0.09 -11.68
C LEU A 394 -21.73 0.50 -10.27
N ILE A 395 -21.08 -0.12 -9.29
CA ILE A 395 -21.01 0.39 -7.91
C ILE A 395 -20.29 1.76 -7.90
N THR A 396 -19.12 1.84 -8.53
CA THR A 396 -18.33 3.07 -8.57
C THR A 396 -19.04 4.16 -9.37
N GLU A 397 -19.65 3.82 -10.50
CA GLU A 397 -20.42 4.75 -11.34
C GLU A 397 -21.62 5.34 -10.58
N LYS A 398 -22.34 4.50 -9.83
CA LYS A 398 -23.48 4.95 -9.01
C LYS A 398 -23.05 5.90 -7.90
N ARG A 399 -21.88 5.67 -7.29
CA ARG A 399 -21.37 6.48 -6.19
C ARG A 399 -20.76 7.81 -6.66
N LYS A 400 -19.93 7.78 -7.70
CA LYS A 400 -19.08 8.92 -8.10
C LYS A 400 -19.52 9.61 -9.39
N GLY A 401 -20.42 8.99 -10.15
CA GLY A 401 -20.88 9.50 -11.44
C GLY A 401 -20.03 8.99 -12.61
N LYS A 402 -20.56 9.11 -13.83
CA LYS A 402 -20.04 8.47 -15.06
C LYS A 402 -18.72 9.05 -15.58
N ASP A 403 -18.38 10.26 -15.16
CA ASP A 403 -17.20 11.00 -15.60
C ASP A 403 -16.07 10.96 -14.54
N ASP A 404 -16.23 10.20 -13.46
CA ASP A 404 -15.23 10.15 -12.40
C ASP A 404 -13.94 9.45 -12.88
N PRO A 405 -12.75 10.05 -12.66
CA PRO A 405 -11.47 9.46 -13.10
C PRO A 405 -11.19 8.06 -12.54
N SER A 406 -11.74 7.68 -11.39
CA SER A 406 -11.54 6.34 -10.83
C SER A 406 -12.22 5.23 -11.64
N LEU A 407 -13.18 5.56 -12.51
CA LEU A 407 -13.80 4.59 -13.43
C LEU A 407 -12.84 4.06 -14.49
N VAL A 408 -11.76 4.79 -14.79
CA VAL A 408 -10.77 4.42 -15.81
C VAL A 408 -10.23 3.01 -15.57
N THR A 409 -9.88 2.66 -14.33
CA THR A 409 -9.36 1.34 -13.99
C THR A 409 -10.38 0.23 -14.28
N HIS A 410 -11.65 0.45 -14.00
CA HIS A 410 -12.71 -0.52 -14.30
C HIS A 410 -12.89 -0.72 -15.81
N TYR A 411 -12.90 0.37 -16.59
CA TYR A 411 -12.97 0.28 -18.05
C TYR A 411 -11.78 -0.48 -18.64
N LEU A 412 -10.58 -0.24 -18.13
CA LEU A 412 -9.35 -0.94 -18.55
C LEU A 412 -9.42 -2.45 -18.24
N ASN A 413 -9.86 -2.81 -17.04
CA ASN A 413 -9.99 -4.22 -16.64
C ASN A 413 -11.03 -4.96 -17.48
N LEU A 414 -12.18 -4.32 -17.74
CA LEU A 414 -13.20 -4.86 -18.63
C LEU A 414 -12.68 -4.97 -20.06
N ALA A 415 -12.00 -3.94 -20.59
CA ALA A 415 -11.44 -3.99 -21.93
C ALA A 415 -10.46 -5.17 -22.08
N ALA A 416 -9.57 -5.38 -21.12
CA ALA A 416 -8.66 -6.51 -21.09
C ALA A 416 -9.42 -7.86 -21.08
N SER A 417 -10.47 -7.97 -20.26
CA SER A 417 -11.35 -9.15 -20.20
C SER A 417 -12.06 -9.43 -21.55
N TYR A 418 -12.57 -8.40 -22.22
CA TYR A 418 -13.20 -8.52 -23.53
C TYR A 418 -12.18 -8.88 -24.63
N SER A 419 -11.00 -8.25 -24.63
CA SER A 419 -9.89 -8.59 -25.53
C SER A 419 -9.44 -10.05 -25.37
N GLN A 420 -9.38 -10.58 -24.15
CA GLN A 420 -9.04 -11.99 -23.90
C GLN A 420 -10.07 -12.94 -24.53
N SER A 421 -11.35 -12.57 -24.52
CA SER A 421 -12.42 -13.31 -25.22
C SER A 421 -12.50 -13.01 -26.72
N LYS A 422 -11.56 -12.22 -27.27
CA LYS A 422 -11.53 -11.76 -28.67
C LYS A 422 -12.71 -10.89 -29.08
N ASP A 423 -13.42 -10.29 -28.12
CA ASP A 423 -14.42 -9.26 -28.38
C ASP A 423 -13.73 -7.89 -28.41
N PHE A 424 -13.05 -7.64 -29.53
CA PHE A 424 -12.27 -6.42 -29.71
C PHE A 424 -13.15 -5.19 -29.91
N VAL A 425 -14.39 -5.35 -30.38
CA VAL A 425 -15.34 -4.24 -30.58
C VAL A 425 -15.75 -3.65 -29.22
N THR A 426 -16.11 -4.50 -28.26
CA THR A 426 -16.45 -4.02 -26.91
C THR A 426 -15.22 -3.45 -26.21
N ALA A 427 -14.05 -4.10 -26.35
CA ALA A 427 -12.80 -3.60 -25.79
C ALA A 427 -12.43 -2.20 -26.33
N GLU A 428 -12.58 -1.97 -27.65
CA GLU A 428 -12.32 -0.68 -28.29
C GLU A 428 -13.19 0.42 -27.68
N ARG A 429 -14.50 0.17 -27.54
CA ARG A 429 -15.45 1.12 -26.95
C ARG A 429 -15.04 1.52 -25.54
N LEU A 430 -14.72 0.54 -24.69
CA LEU A 430 -14.31 0.77 -23.30
C LEU A 430 -12.99 1.55 -23.22
N LEU A 431 -12.03 1.23 -24.08
CA LEU A 431 -10.74 1.94 -24.15
C LEU A 431 -10.93 3.39 -24.58
N ARG A 432 -11.76 3.67 -25.59
CA ARG A 432 -12.08 5.04 -26.00
C ARG A 432 -12.76 5.84 -24.88
N THR A 433 -13.73 5.25 -24.17
CA THR A 433 -14.35 5.89 -23.01
C THR A 433 -13.31 6.21 -21.91
N SER A 434 -12.42 5.27 -21.61
CA SER A 434 -11.35 5.50 -20.63
C SER A 434 -10.42 6.66 -21.03
N LEU A 435 -10.07 6.75 -22.32
CA LEU A 435 -9.23 7.84 -22.85
C LEU A 435 -9.92 9.20 -22.78
N GLU A 436 -11.22 9.27 -23.04
CA GLU A 436 -11.99 10.52 -22.93
C GLU A 436 -11.99 11.06 -21.50
N ILE A 437 -12.21 10.20 -20.51
CA ILE A 437 -12.17 10.57 -19.09
C ILE A 437 -10.78 11.06 -18.71
N MET A 438 -9.72 10.30 -19.02
CA MET A 438 -8.35 10.69 -18.68
C MET A 438 -7.92 11.99 -19.36
N LYS A 439 -8.27 12.19 -20.65
CA LYS A 439 -7.92 13.43 -21.37
C LYS A 439 -8.59 14.65 -20.73
N ARG A 440 -9.80 14.50 -20.19
CA ARG A 440 -10.50 15.57 -19.48
C ARG A 440 -9.93 15.84 -18.09
N ALA A 441 -9.58 14.78 -17.36
CA ALA A 441 -9.10 14.88 -15.99
C ALA A 441 -7.65 15.39 -15.89
N ASP A 442 -6.75 14.83 -16.71
CA ASP A 442 -5.31 15.01 -16.56
C ASP A 442 -4.64 15.70 -17.75
N GLY A 443 -5.38 15.89 -18.84
CA GLY A 443 -4.90 16.48 -20.07
C GLY A 443 -4.29 15.47 -21.07
N PRO A 444 -4.25 15.81 -22.36
CA PRO A 444 -3.84 14.92 -23.44
C PRO A 444 -2.33 14.64 -23.51
N GLU A 445 -1.51 15.31 -22.70
CA GLU A 445 -0.06 15.12 -22.65
C GLU A 445 0.37 14.30 -21.42
N ASN A 446 -0.57 13.89 -20.56
CA ASN A 446 -0.24 13.13 -19.37
C ASN A 446 0.29 11.73 -19.75
N PRO A 447 1.47 11.30 -19.26
CA PRO A 447 2.05 10.01 -19.65
C PRO A 447 1.17 8.79 -19.32
N SER A 448 0.28 8.90 -18.33
CA SER A 448 -0.61 7.80 -17.94
C SER A 448 -1.61 7.41 -19.02
N ILE A 449 -2.04 8.35 -19.88
CA ILE A 449 -3.00 8.05 -20.96
C ILE A 449 -2.43 7.10 -22.01
N THR A 450 -1.09 6.99 -22.08
CA THR A 450 -0.41 6.17 -23.07
C THR A 450 -0.64 4.67 -22.84
N PHE A 451 -1.02 4.26 -21.63
CA PHE A 451 -1.40 2.89 -21.33
C PHE A 451 -2.67 2.47 -22.10
N PRO A 452 -3.84 3.11 -21.91
CA PRO A 452 -5.02 2.80 -22.72
C PRO A 452 -4.80 3.02 -24.22
N MET A 453 -3.98 3.99 -24.64
CA MET A 453 -3.67 4.21 -26.06
C MET A 453 -3.00 3.00 -26.70
N LEU A 454 -1.99 2.40 -26.05
CA LEU A 454 -1.33 1.21 -26.60
C LEU A 454 -2.27 -0.02 -26.59
N HIS A 455 -3.09 -0.18 -25.56
CA HIS A 455 -4.14 -1.21 -25.55
C HIS A 455 -5.16 -1.01 -26.68
N LEU A 456 -5.51 0.25 -26.99
CA LEU A 456 -6.38 0.59 -28.11
C LEU A 456 -5.70 0.29 -29.44
N ALA A 457 -4.41 0.65 -29.62
CA ALA A 457 -3.66 0.32 -30.83
C ALA A 457 -3.60 -1.20 -31.08
N VAL A 458 -3.35 -2.01 -30.04
CA VAL A 458 -3.39 -3.47 -30.14
C VAL A 458 -4.80 -3.98 -30.50
N THR A 459 -5.84 -3.39 -29.89
CA THR A 459 -7.24 -3.75 -30.18
C THR A 459 -7.60 -3.44 -31.64
N LEU A 460 -7.25 -2.26 -32.14
CA LEU A 460 -7.43 -1.84 -33.53
C LEU A 460 -6.64 -2.72 -34.51
N TYR A 461 -5.42 -3.12 -34.15
CA TYR A 461 -4.65 -4.10 -34.91
C TYR A 461 -5.37 -5.45 -35.03
N HIS A 462 -6.08 -5.90 -33.99
CA HIS A 462 -6.91 -7.11 -34.08
C HIS A 462 -8.16 -6.90 -34.93
N LEU A 463 -8.74 -5.69 -34.91
CA LEU A 463 -9.86 -5.26 -35.77
C LEU A 463 -9.46 -4.96 -37.22
N LYS A 464 -8.17 -5.06 -37.57
CA LYS A 464 -7.63 -4.75 -38.91
C LYS A 464 -7.73 -3.26 -39.29
N GLN A 465 -7.70 -2.38 -38.30
CA GLN A 465 -7.65 -0.93 -38.48
C GLN A 465 -6.20 -0.44 -38.24
N ASP A 466 -5.29 -0.90 -39.08
CA ASP A 466 -3.85 -0.80 -38.85
C ASP A 466 -3.32 0.64 -38.97
N GLU A 467 -3.91 1.48 -39.82
CA GLU A 467 -3.54 2.89 -39.96
C GLU A 467 -3.90 3.71 -38.72
N GLU A 468 -5.08 3.47 -38.13
CA GLU A 468 -5.46 4.13 -36.88
C GLU A 468 -4.62 3.61 -35.70
N ALA A 469 -4.35 2.30 -35.67
CA ALA A 469 -3.46 1.70 -34.69
C ALA A 469 -2.06 2.33 -34.72
N GLU A 470 -1.47 2.51 -35.92
CA GLU A 470 -0.15 3.14 -36.09
C GLU A 470 -0.18 4.58 -35.58
N LYS A 471 -1.21 5.36 -35.95
CA LYS A 471 -1.35 6.75 -35.50
C LYS A 471 -1.38 6.86 -33.98
N ILE A 472 -2.19 6.05 -33.32
CA ILE A 472 -2.33 6.07 -31.85
C ILE A 472 -1.04 5.62 -31.17
N ALA A 473 -0.38 4.58 -31.68
CA ALA A 473 0.87 4.10 -31.10
C ALA A 473 2.03 5.10 -31.30
N LEU A 474 2.05 5.86 -32.41
CA LEU A 474 3.01 6.95 -32.64
C LEU A 474 2.79 8.12 -31.66
N GLU A 475 1.54 8.48 -31.41
CA GLU A 475 1.19 9.52 -30.42
C GLU A 475 1.61 9.08 -29.01
N ALA A 476 1.33 7.82 -28.62
CA ALA A 476 1.77 7.26 -27.34
C ALA A 476 3.32 7.25 -27.22
N LEU A 477 4.02 6.89 -28.30
CA LEU A 477 5.48 6.93 -28.35
C LEU A 477 6.02 8.35 -28.14
N HIS A 478 5.40 9.36 -28.75
CA HIS A 478 5.80 10.76 -28.61
C HIS A 478 5.70 11.22 -27.14
N ILE A 479 4.56 10.98 -26.50
CA ILE A 479 4.31 11.35 -25.10
C ILE A 479 5.33 10.64 -24.19
N ARG A 480 5.53 9.33 -24.36
CA ARG A 480 6.49 8.56 -23.55
C ARG A 480 7.93 9.02 -23.74
N LYS A 481 8.35 9.36 -24.96
CA LYS A 481 9.70 9.91 -25.23
C LYS A 481 9.93 11.23 -24.49
N LYS A 482 8.93 12.12 -24.52
CA LYS A 482 8.99 13.42 -23.84
C LYS A 482 9.03 13.29 -22.32
N ALA A 483 8.27 12.34 -21.76
CA ALA A 483 8.14 12.17 -20.32
C ALA A 483 9.27 11.38 -19.67
N PHE A 484 9.72 10.29 -20.31
CA PHE A 484 10.64 9.32 -19.71
C PHE A 484 12.02 9.29 -20.38
N GLY A 485 12.19 10.02 -21.49
CA GLY A 485 13.40 9.97 -22.29
C GLY A 485 13.41 8.81 -23.28
N LYS A 486 14.24 8.96 -24.31
CA LYS A 486 14.25 8.13 -25.52
C LYS A 486 14.67 6.67 -25.28
N ASP A 487 15.42 6.40 -24.22
CA ASP A 487 15.93 5.06 -23.93
C ASP A 487 15.22 4.45 -22.72
N SER A 488 13.96 4.80 -22.45
CA SER A 488 13.22 4.27 -21.30
C SER A 488 12.40 3.02 -21.67
N LEU A 489 12.08 2.18 -20.67
CA LEU A 489 11.25 0.99 -20.87
C LEU A 489 9.87 1.31 -21.48
N PRO A 490 9.13 2.37 -21.04
CA PRO A 490 7.87 2.74 -21.67
C PRO A 490 8.02 3.05 -23.17
N VAL A 491 9.14 3.66 -23.58
CA VAL A 491 9.43 3.90 -25.00
C VAL A 491 9.67 2.59 -25.75
N GLY A 492 10.38 1.64 -25.14
CA GLY A 492 10.59 0.30 -25.70
C GLY A 492 9.28 -0.45 -25.97
N GLU A 493 8.33 -0.42 -25.02
CA GLU A 493 7.01 -1.05 -25.19
C GLU A 493 6.20 -0.44 -26.35
N ALA A 494 6.21 0.89 -26.47
CA ALA A 494 5.51 1.58 -27.56
C ALA A 494 6.14 1.26 -28.92
N LEU A 495 7.48 1.16 -29.00
CA LEU A 495 8.19 0.73 -30.21
C LEU A 495 7.85 -0.71 -30.58
N ASP A 496 7.82 -1.65 -29.63
CA ASP A 496 7.48 -3.06 -29.93
C ASP A 496 6.05 -3.20 -30.47
N CYS A 497 5.10 -2.43 -29.92
CA CYS A 497 3.74 -2.33 -30.43
C CYS A 497 3.73 -1.79 -31.87
N LEU A 498 4.44 -0.69 -32.13
CA LEU A 498 4.56 -0.08 -33.45
C LEU A 498 5.16 -1.03 -34.48
N VAL A 499 6.25 -1.73 -34.15
CA VAL A 499 6.89 -2.70 -35.06
C VAL A 499 5.87 -3.75 -35.52
N SER A 500 5.02 -4.23 -34.61
CA SER A 500 4.01 -5.25 -34.93
C SER A 500 2.95 -4.73 -35.90
N ILE A 501 2.52 -3.47 -35.72
CA ILE A 501 1.54 -2.80 -36.59
C ILE A 501 2.17 -2.49 -37.95
N GLN A 502 3.35 -1.86 -37.95
CA GLN A 502 4.10 -1.44 -39.13
C GLN A 502 4.56 -2.61 -40.00
N SER A 503 4.84 -3.76 -39.39
CA SER A 503 5.11 -5.02 -40.11
C SER A 503 3.96 -5.40 -41.03
N ARG A 504 2.71 -5.25 -40.56
CA ARG A 504 1.52 -5.59 -41.35
C ARG A 504 1.21 -4.54 -42.41
N LEU A 505 1.53 -3.27 -42.14
CA LEU A 505 1.47 -2.18 -43.12
C LEU A 505 2.58 -2.27 -44.19
N GLY A 506 3.49 -3.25 -44.08
CA GLY A 506 4.54 -3.47 -45.07
C GLY A 506 5.68 -2.44 -45.03
N LYS A 507 5.92 -1.82 -43.86
CA LYS A 507 7.09 -0.95 -43.67
C LYS A 507 8.40 -1.73 -43.86
N GLY A 508 9.46 -1.02 -44.22
CA GLY A 508 10.74 -1.63 -44.59
C GLY A 508 11.34 -2.48 -43.46
N GLU A 509 11.72 -3.72 -43.77
CA GLU A 509 12.22 -4.68 -42.77
C GLU A 509 13.48 -4.20 -42.05
N ALA A 510 14.32 -3.39 -42.70
CA ALA A 510 15.50 -2.77 -42.10
C ALA A 510 15.15 -1.73 -41.02
N GLU A 511 14.11 -0.93 -41.25
CA GLU A 511 13.63 0.07 -40.26
C GLU A 511 13.02 -0.62 -39.04
N LEU A 512 12.26 -1.70 -39.25
CA LEU A 512 11.68 -2.51 -38.18
C LEU A 512 12.76 -3.19 -37.33
N LEU A 513 13.81 -3.70 -37.98
CA LEU A 513 14.96 -4.28 -37.29
C LEU A 513 15.67 -3.25 -36.41
N GLU A 514 15.94 -2.03 -36.91
CA GLU A 514 16.56 -0.96 -36.13
C GLU A 514 15.74 -0.60 -34.88
N GLN A 515 14.41 -0.51 -35.03
CA GLN A 515 13.51 -0.27 -33.90
C GLN A 515 13.58 -1.42 -32.87
N LEU A 516 13.60 -2.68 -33.31
CA LEU A 516 13.71 -3.84 -32.42
C LEU A 516 15.07 -3.94 -31.73
N GLU A 517 16.17 -3.64 -32.41
CA GLU A 517 17.50 -3.58 -31.79
C GLU A 517 17.56 -2.54 -30.68
N ARG A 518 16.86 -1.41 -30.86
CA ARG A 518 16.69 -0.41 -29.81
C ARG A 518 15.85 -0.93 -28.64
N VAL A 519 14.73 -1.61 -28.90
CA VAL A 519 13.91 -2.25 -27.84
C VAL A 519 14.76 -3.24 -27.05
N LEU A 520 15.53 -4.08 -27.75
CA LEU A 520 16.42 -5.08 -27.15
C LEU A 520 17.44 -4.40 -26.23
N LYS A 521 18.12 -3.35 -26.69
CA LYS A 521 19.10 -2.61 -25.88
C LYS A 521 18.48 -2.00 -24.62
N ILE A 522 17.25 -1.48 -24.72
CA ILE A 522 16.53 -0.94 -23.57
C ILE A 522 16.25 -2.07 -22.57
N GLN A 523 15.66 -3.18 -23.01
CA GLN A 523 15.31 -4.32 -22.15
C GLN A 523 16.55 -4.95 -21.49
N GLU A 524 17.66 -5.09 -22.22
CA GLU A 524 18.90 -5.64 -21.66
C GLU A 524 19.48 -4.79 -20.53
N ARG A 525 19.34 -3.46 -20.61
CA ARG A 525 19.79 -2.57 -19.55
C ARG A 525 18.88 -2.66 -18.32
N GLU A 526 17.56 -2.76 -18.53
CA GLU A 526 16.58 -2.72 -17.42
C GLU A 526 16.39 -4.08 -16.73
N PHE A 527 16.32 -5.17 -17.50
CA PHE A 527 16.01 -6.51 -17.00
C PHE A 527 17.22 -7.44 -16.98
N GLY A 528 18.33 -7.03 -17.61
CA GLY A 528 19.49 -7.88 -17.83
C GLY A 528 19.37 -8.73 -19.09
N SER A 529 20.52 -9.19 -19.58
CA SER A 529 20.65 -9.88 -20.87
C SER A 529 20.00 -11.26 -20.98
N GLU A 530 19.48 -11.80 -19.88
CA GLU A 530 18.91 -13.15 -19.81
C GLU A 530 17.42 -13.16 -19.46
N SER A 531 16.74 -12.01 -19.45
CA SER A 531 15.31 -11.94 -19.09
C SER A 531 14.40 -12.58 -20.15
N GLU A 532 13.17 -12.90 -19.75
CA GLU A 532 12.16 -13.47 -20.65
C GLU A 532 11.72 -12.44 -21.71
N GLU A 533 11.61 -11.17 -21.32
CA GLU A 533 11.30 -10.05 -22.21
C GLU A 533 12.36 -9.91 -23.31
N VAL A 534 13.64 -10.01 -22.93
CA VAL A 534 14.77 -10.01 -23.87
C VAL A 534 14.68 -11.18 -24.84
N MET A 535 14.28 -12.37 -24.38
CA MET A 535 14.08 -13.52 -25.27
C MET A 535 12.99 -13.29 -26.31
N VAL A 536 11.85 -12.70 -25.92
CA VAL A 536 10.75 -12.41 -26.85
C VAL A 536 11.22 -11.46 -27.94
N THR A 537 11.92 -10.39 -27.58
CA THR A 537 12.47 -9.43 -28.55
C THR A 537 13.56 -10.05 -29.42
N LEU A 538 14.45 -10.87 -28.84
CA LEU A 538 15.47 -11.62 -29.59
C LEU A 538 14.86 -12.51 -30.67
N ASN A 539 13.74 -13.18 -30.39
CA ASN A 539 13.01 -13.96 -31.40
C ASN A 539 12.58 -13.08 -32.59
N LYS A 540 12.03 -11.89 -32.32
CA LYS A 540 11.62 -10.94 -33.36
C LYS A 540 12.81 -10.42 -34.16
N VAL A 541 13.91 -10.07 -33.49
CA VAL A 541 15.16 -9.62 -34.15
C VAL A 541 15.71 -10.72 -35.08
N VAL A 542 15.82 -11.96 -34.60
CA VAL A 542 16.27 -13.11 -35.41
C VAL A 542 15.38 -13.33 -36.63
N PHE A 543 14.07 -13.15 -36.48
CA PHE A 543 13.12 -13.24 -37.60
C PHE A 543 13.38 -12.19 -38.68
N TYR A 544 13.61 -10.92 -38.32
CA TYR A 544 13.92 -9.87 -39.30
C TYR A 544 15.31 -10.01 -39.91
N LEU A 545 16.30 -10.47 -39.14
CA LEU A 545 17.63 -10.78 -39.69
C LEU A 545 17.57 -11.89 -40.74
N ASP A 546 16.71 -12.89 -40.55
CA ASP A 546 16.48 -13.94 -41.55
C ASP A 546 15.86 -13.39 -42.84
N LYS A 547 14.83 -12.54 -42.73
CA LYS A 547 14.18 -11.91 -43.89
C LYS A 547 15.14 -11.04 -44.70
N LEU A 548 16.03 -10.31 -44.02
CA LEU A 548 17.06 -9.47 -44.64
C LEU A 548 18.28 -10.25 -45.15
N GLY A 549 18.37 -11.56 -44.91
CA GLY A 549 19.51 -12.38 -45.32
C GLY A 549 20.81 -12.11 -44.55
N LYS A 550 20.75 -11.46 -43.39
CA LYS A 550 21.90 -11.13 -42.52
C LYS A 550 22.35 -12.35 -41.70
N LYS A 551 22.97 -13.33 -42.37
CA LYS A 551 23.30 -14.65 -41.79
C LYS A 551 24.25 -14.59 -40.60
N ASP A 552 25.25 -13.73 -40.63
CA ASP A 552 26.30 -13.67 -39.59
C ASP A 552 25.75 -13.10 -38.27
N GLU A 553 25.05 -11.97 -38.34
CA GLU A 553 24.36 -11.35 -37.18
C GLU A 553 23.31 -12.30 -36.59
N LYS A 554 22.54 -12.99 -37.46
CA LYS A 554 21.52 -13.96 -37.05
C LYS A 554 22.10 -15.11 -36.25
N PHE A 555 23.21 -15.72 -36.72
CA PHE A 555 23.76 -16.92 -36.10
C PHE A 555 24.14 -16.70 -34.63
N ALA A 556 24.75 -15.55 -34.33
CA ALA A 556 25.14 -15.20 -32.96
C ALA A 556 23.91 -15.05 -32.03
N LEU A 557 22.89 -14.30 -32.47
CA LEU A 557 21.68 -14.08 -31.67
C LEU A 557 20.82 -15.35 -31.55
N GLN A 558 20.76 -16.17 -32.58
CA GLN A 558 20.04 -17.44 -32.56
C GLN A 558 20.68 -18.43 -31.56
N LYS A 559 22.02 -18.50 -31.51
CA LYS A 559 22.73 -19.31 -30.51
C LYS A 559 22.45 -18.84 -29.08
N ARG A 560 22.39 -17.52 -28.86
CA ARG A 560 22.03 -16.94 -27.57
C ARG A 560 20.60 -17.28 -27.18
N LEU A 561 19.65 -17.08 -28.10
CA LEU A 561 18.25 -17.38 -27.90
C LEU A 561 18.02 -18.85 -27.52
N SER A 562 18.67 -19.81 -28.20
CA SER A 562 18.56 -21.23 -27.86
C SER A 562 19.10 -21.56 -26.45
N ARG A 563 20.18 -20.90 -26.02
CA ARG A 563 20.71 -21.06 -24.65
C ARG A 563 19.71 -20.57 -23.61
N LEU A 564 19.11 -19.40 -23.84
CA LEU A 564 18.10 -18.85 -22.94
C LEU A 564 16.86 -19.75 -22.87
N GLN A 565 16.35 -20.22 -24.02
CA GLN A 565 15.22 -21.15 -24.07
C GLN A 565 15.48 -22.44 -23.26
N MET A 566 16.68 -23.01 -23.36
CA MET A 566 17.05 -24.20 -22.59
C MET A 566 17.06 -23.92 -21.08
N LYS A 567 17.59 -22.76 -20.66
CA LYS A 567 17.64 -22.33 -19.27
C LYS A 567 16.23 -22.16 -18.68
N TYR A 568 15.33 -21.48 -19.39
CA TYR A 568 13.95 -21.27 -18.93
C TYR A 568 13.12 -22.56 -18.91
N LYS A 569 13.33 -23.47 -19.85
CA LYS A 569 12.64 -24.78 -19.83
C LYS A 569 13.01 -25.60 -18.60
N GLN A 570 14.24 -25.46 -18.09
CA GLN A 570 14.71 -26.14 -16.88
C GLN A 570 14.17 -25.49 -15.59
N SER A 571 13.92 -24.18 -15.59
CA SER A 571 13.38 -23.47 -14.41
C SER A 571 11.87 -23.65 -14.20
N VAL A 572 11.11 -24.02 -15.24
CA VAL A 572 9.65 -24.27 -15.14
C VAL A 572 9.33 -25.67 -14.58
N CYS A 573 10.32 -26.54 -14.41
CA CYS A 573 10.14 -27.92 -13.94
C CYS A 573 10.29 -28.12 -12.41
N TYR A 574 10.25 -27.06 -11.59
CA TYR A 574 10.42 -27.15 -10.13
C TYR A 574 9.26 -26.56 -9.34
#